data_AF-E2SQJ5-F1
#
_entry.id   AF-E2SQJ5-F1
#
_cell.length_a   1.000
_cell.length_b   1.000
_cell.length_c   1.000
_cell.angle_alpha   90.00
_cell.angle_beta   90.00
_cell.angle_gamma   90.00
#
_symmetry.space_group_name_H-M   'P 1'
#
loop_
_entity.id
_entity.type
_entity.pdbx_description
1 polymer ?
#
loop_
_entity_poly.entity_id
_entity_poly.type
_entity_poly.pdbx_seq_one_letter_code
_entity_poly.pdbx_strand_id
1 'polypeptide(L)'
;MDDGFHDMEELKYMISGIKKEVENSYAKCNGQCVVLPWLLCGSQLILPETGDRDKIQGYVIRVIHHIDHVSAYTEWEAVIQKG
;
A
#
# COMPACT_ATOMS: atom_id res chain seq x y z
N MET A 1 -2.14 -12.52 -43.05
CA MET A 1 -1.60 -11.50 -42.13
C MET A 1 -2.62 -11.45 -41.01
N ASP A 2 -2.30 -12.17 -39.95
CA ASP A 2 -3.13 -12.32 -38.76
C ASP A 2 -2.19 -12.07 -37.57
N ASP A 3 -1.98 -10.78 -37.32
CA ASP A 3 -0.97 -10.20 -36.43
C ASP A 3 -1.60 -9.59 -35.17
N GLY A 4 -2.87 -9.93 -34.86
CA GLY A 4 -3.65 -9.26 -33.81
C GLY A 4 -3.85 -10.01 -32.48
N PHE A 5 -3.38 -11.26 -32.34
CA PHE A 5 -3.75 -12.11 -31.19
C PHE A 5 -2.61 -12.56 -30.26
N HIS A 6 -1.33 -12.34 -30.60
CA HIS A 6 -0.20 -12.74 -29.74
C HIS A 6 0.11 -11.70 -28.64
N ASP A 7 -0.20 -10.42 -28.87
CA ASP A 7 0.11 -9.34 -27.91
C ASP A 7 -0.74 -9.37 -26.64
N MET A 8 -2.00 -9.80 -26.72
CA MET A 8 -2.91 -9.75 -25.55
C MET A 8 -2.64 -10.85 -24.53
N GLU A 9 -2.23 -12.04 -24.97
CA GLU A 9 -1.87 -13.11 -24.04
C GLU A 9 -0.51 -12.82 -23.39
N GLU A 10 0.49 -12.38 -24.16
CA GLU A 10 1.77 -11.94 -23.60
C GLU A 10 1.61 -10.79 -22.60
N LEU A 11 0.75 -9.81 -22.90
CA LEU A 11 0.42 -8.73 -21.97
C LEU A 11 -0.20 -9.22 -20.67
N LYS A 12 -1.12 -10.20 -20.72
CA LYS A 12 -1.70 -10.81 -19.51
C LYS A 12 -0.64 -11.54 -18.68
N TYR A 13 0.28 -12.28 -19.32
CA TYR A 13 1.37 -12.94 -18.63
C TYR A 13 2.31 -11.94 -17.95
N MET A 14 2.68 -10.85 -18.63
CA MET A 14 3.50 -9.78 -18.05
C MET A 14 2.82 -9.12 -16.84
N ILE A 15 1.53 -8.74 -16.97
CA ILE A 15 0.77 -8.14 -15.87
C ILE A 15 0.69 -9.10 -14.67
N SER A 16 0.47 -10.39 -14.91
CA SER A 16 0.43 -11.41 -13.87
C SER A 16 1.78 -11.56 -13.17
N GLY A 17 2.88 -11.56 -13.94
CA GLY A 17 4.24 -11.59 -13.41
C GLY A 17 4.55 -10.41 -12.50
N ILE A 18 4.24 -9.18 -12.96
CA ILE A 18 4.43 -7.95 -12.18
C ILE A 18 3.59 -7.99 -10.89
N LYS A 19 2.32 -8.38 -10.97
CA LYS A 19 1.47 -8.50 -9.78
C LYS A 19 2.07 -9.45 -8.74
N LYS A 20 2.52 -10.63 -9.17
CA LYS A 20 3.14 -11.62 -8.29
C LYS A 20 4.43 -11.10 -7.66
N GLU A 21 5.26 -10.40 -8.43
CA GLU A 21 6.50 -9.78 -7.91
C GLU A 21 6.19 -8.72 -6.85
N VAL A 22 5.20 -7.86 -7.10
CA VAL A 22 4.73 -6.86 -6.14
C VAL A 22 4.17 -7.52 -4.89
N GLU A 23 3.32 -8.53 -5.03
CA GLU A 23 2.75 -9.28 -3.91
C GLU A 23 3.81 -10.01 -3.09
N ASN A 24 4.89 -10.47 -3.72
CA ASN A 24 6.00 -11.10 -3.03
C ASN A 24 6.85 -10.08 -2.27
N SER A 25 7.05 -8.88 -2.83
CA SER A 25 7.97 -7.87 -2.30
C SER A 25 7.34 -6.94 -1.26
N TYR A 26 6.00 -6.78 -1.28
CA TYR A 26 5.29 -5.84 -0.43
C TYR A 26 4.16 -6.51 0.36
N ALA A 27 3.94 -6.06 1.59
CA ALA A 27 2.77 -6.39 2.38
C ALA A 27 1.87 -5.16 2.53
N LYS A 28 0.57 -5.39 2.75
CA LYS A 28 -0.36 -4.33 3.12
C LYS A 28 -0.58 -4.34 4.63
N CYS A 29 -0.61 -3.16 5.22
CA CYS A 29 -1.02 -2.97 6.61
C CYS A 29 -2.01 -1.81 6.69
N ASN A 30 -2.79 -1.78 7.75
CA ASN A 30 -3.75 -0.72 8.00
C ASN A 30 -3.80 -0.40 9.50
N GLY A 31 -4.40 0.74 9.82
CA GLY A 31 -4.56 1.15 11.20
C GLY A 31 -5.47 2.36 11.33
N GLN A 32 -5.66 2.76 12.58
CA GLN A 32 -6.40 3.94 12.97
C GLN A 32 -5.52 4.79 13.89
N CYS A 33 -5.59 6.11 13.75
CA CYS A 33 -4.90 7.06 14.62
C CYS A 33 -5.79 8.28 14.91
N VAL A 34 -5.34 9.14 15.82
CA VAL A 34 -5.92 10.50 15.98
C VAL A 34 -5.94 11.22 14.63
N VAL A 35 -6.83 12.20 14.45
CA VAL A 35 -6.86 12.97 13.20
C VAL A 35 -5.50 13.59 12.91
N LEU A 36 -4.92 13.21 11.77
CA LEU A 36 -3.70 13.79 11.23
C LEU A 36 -4.04 14.44 9.88
N PRO A 37 -4.41 15.74 9.85
CA PRO A 37 -4.83 16.43 8.62
C PRO A 37 -3.77 16.45 7.51
N TRP A 38 -2.51 16.23 7.87
CA TRP A 38 -1.37 16.18 6.95
C TRP A 38 -1.01 14.76 6.49
N LEU A 39 -1.68 13.73 7.00
CA LEU A 39 -1.48 12.36 6.52
C LEU A 39 -2.19 12.21 5.18
N LEU A 40 -1.44 11.95 4.12
CA LEU A 40 -1.95 11.89 2.76
C LEU A 40 -1.55 10.57 2.10
N CYS A 41 -2.26 10.20 1.03
CA CYS A 41 -1.76 9.15 0.14
C CYS A 41 -0.39 9.57 -0.42
N GLY A 42 0.55 8.63 -0.42
CA GLY A 42 1.96 8.85 -0.77
C GLY A 42 2.85 9.27 0.40
N SER A 43 2.29 9.60 1.57
CA SER A 43 3.10 9.86 2.76
C SER A 43 3.94 8.63 3.12
N GLN A 44 5.22 8.85 3.44
CA GLN A 44 6.08 7.79 3.95
C GLN A 44 5.66 7.45 5.38
N LEU A 45 5.46 6.16 5.63
CA LEU A 45 5.17 5.61 6.94
C LEU A 45 6.42 4.90 7.44
N ILE A 46 6.85 5.25 8.65
CA ILE A 46 7.93 4.56 9.35
C ILE A 46 7.30 3.89 10.56
N LEU A 47 7.12 2.58 10.46
CA LEU A 47 6.55 1.80 11.54
C LEU A 47 7.67 1.31 12.47
N PRO A 48 7.57 1.57 13.78
CA PRO A 48 8.46 0.91 14.72
C PRO A 48 8.13 -0.59 14.72
N GLU A 49 9.10 -1.45 14.43
CA GLU A 49 8.93 -2.87 14.76
C GLU A 49 8.92 -3.03 16.28
N THR A 50 8.13 -3.99 16.76
CA THR A 50 8.24 -4.47 18.14
C THR A 50 9.49 -5.34 18.23
N GLY A 51 10.64 -4.78 18.61
CA GLY A 51 11.89 -5.54 18.85
C GLY A 51 13.17 -4.87 18.32
N ASP A 52 14.25 -5.66 18.22
CA ASP A 52 15.64 -5.27 17.85
C ASP A 52 15.89 -5.21 16.32
N ARG A 53 14.85 -4.98 15.51
CA ARG A 53 14.94 -4.98 14.04
C ARG A 53 14.80 -3.57 13.47
N ASP A 54 15.34 -3.41 12.27
CA ASP A 54 15.30 -2.16 11.51
C ASP A 54 13.86 -1.66 11.30
N LYS A 55 13.72 -0.33 11.22
CA LYS A 55 12.43 0.34 11.01
C LYS A 55 11.79 -0.14 9.70
N ILE A 56 10.54 -0.59 9.73
CA ILE A 56 9.79 -0.90 8.50
C ILE A 56 9.39 0.42 7.83
N GLN A 57 9.76 0.55 6.56
CA GLN A 57 9.34 1.67 5.72
C GLN A 57 8.21 1.24 4.79
N GLY A 58 7.26 2.15 4.61
CA GLY A 58 6.16 1.98 3.70
C GLY A 58 5.60 3.30 3.20
N TYR A 59 4.57 3.20 2.38
CA TYR A 59 3.87 4.34 1.80
C TYR A 59 2.37 4.16 1.97
N VAL A 60 1.70 5.22 2.38
CA VAL A 60 0.25 5.24 2.55
C VAL A 60 -0.42 5.23 1.19
N ILE A 61 -1.35 4.31 0.97
CA ILE A 61 -2.10 4.16 -0.29
C ILE A 61 -3.56 4.59 -0.16
N ARG A 62 -4.08 4.71 1.07
CA ARG A 62 -5.43 5.20 1.35
C ARG A 62 -5.47 5.90 2.71
N VAL A 63 -6.20 7.00 2.78
CA VAL A 63 -6.50 7.75 4.01
C VAL A 63 -7.98 8.10 4.02
N ILE A 64 -8.63 7.94 5.17
CA ILE A 64 -9.99 8.43 5.42
C ILE A 64 -10.01 9.15 6.77
N HIS A 65 -10.43 10.41 6.77
CA HIS A 65 -10.64 11.17 7.99
C HIS A 65 -12.11 11.09 8.40
N HIS A 66 -12.36 10.63 9.61
CA HIS A 66 -13.69 10.60 10.23
C HIS A 66 -13.74 11.71 11.26
N ILE A 67 -14.63 12.67 11.05
CA ILE A 67 -14.84 13.81 11.95
C ILE A 67 -16.33 13.97 12.15
N ASP A 68 -16.80 13.70 13.37
CA ASP A 68 -18.17 13.93 13.78
C ASP A 68 -18.24 14.60 15.16
N HIS A 69 -19.45 14.71 15.72
CA HIS A 69 -19.70 15.37 16.99
C HIS A 69 -19.31 14.54 18.23
N VAL A 70 -18.93 13.28 18.04
CA VAL A 70 -18.60 12.31 19.09
C VAL A 70 -17.12 11.90 19.05
N SER A 71 -16.54 11.80 17.86
CA SER A 71 -15.20 11.29 17.64
C SER A 71 -14.51 11.92 16.44
N ALA A 72 -13.18 11.94 16.49
CA ALA A 72 -12.33 12.41 15.41
C ALA A 72 -11.14 11.47 15.29
N TYR A 73 -11.05 10.71 14.19
CA TYR A 73 -9.94 9.77 13.93
C TYR A 73 -9.65 9.64 12.43
N THR A 74 -8.50 9.03 12.11
CA THR A 74 -8.09 8.77 10.73
C THR A 74 -7.81 7.29 10.55
N GLU A 75 -8.41 6.69 9.53
CA GLU A 75 -8.07 5.37 9.04
C GLU A 75 -7.06 5.48 7.91
N TRP A 76 -6.12 4.54 7.86
CA TRP A 76 -5.13 4.51 6.80
C TRP A 76 -4.79 3.07 6.39
N GLU A 77 -4.34 2.92 5.15
CA GLU A 77 -3.78 1.70 4.60
C GLU A 77 -2.45 2.04 3.95
N ALA A 78 -1.43 1.21 4.14
CA ALA A 78 -0.10 1.39 3.61
C ALA A 78 0.47 0.09 3.01
N VAL A 79 1.34 0.25 2.02
CA VAL A 79 2.22 -0.84 1.54
C VAL A 79 3.56 -0.72 2.23
N ILE A 80 4.06 -1.82 2.77
CA ILE A 80 5.37 -1.92 3.42
C ILE A 80 6.22 -2.92 2.65
N GLN A 81 7.53 -2.67 2.54
CA GLN A 81 8.43 -3.62 1.93
C GLN A 81 8.62 -4.81 2.88
N LYS A 82 8.56 -6.04 2.37
CA LYS A 82 8.91 -7.23 3.16
C LYS A 82 10.44 -7.28 3.30
N GLY A 83 10.92 -7.37 4.55
CA GLY A 83 12.33 -7.58 4.87
C GLY A 83 12.81 -9.00 4.57
#